data_AF-A0AAD8Y569-F1
#
_entry.id   AF-A0AAD8Y569-F1
#
_cell.length_a   1.000
_cell.length_b   1.000
_cell.length_c   1.000
_cell.angle_alpha   90.00
_cell.angle_beta   90.00
_cell.angle_gamma   90.00
#
_symmetry.space_group_name_H-M   'P 1'
#
loop_
_entity.id
_entity.type
_entity.pdbx_description
1 polymer ?
#
loop_
_entity_poly.entity_id
_entity_poly.type
_entity_poly.pdbx_seq_one_letter_code
_entity_poly.pdbx_strand_id
1 'polypeptide(L)'
;MYDEDSTIRRQAGRRTTVPQSNNLDTKFIEFPSFPRMSINDDNIATRGNHGPVWKYVKDGNETRAGNTGLYFNLAAKYEIETANVRLNLQTGVAKLGNVPEFEIYQVPGLEIPGVVFDVFPGSPAIQDDSTIAFKGNYAKSGVSQTGVFYRQLDGAGQLFVVANSQTNIPEPSTNCNTTTFGSTASPSIVDSKMVFRGLDNEDDPGCGGIYMAEMDSSNYPMLKSLVSLETTVPGEKGGATFTSFGEGLSYDGRAVGFWAGWGDELETISLCCPKTGNKDRRNFCLKNDPNTICNNSTAPDGCDSGCYQNMAVPVNQGIFVYDSEDDSIKAVAKGSTKKGEDFIFWNYSGKPPEAGPTDETDSAEPPRWRSSATVALSQHNSVAYKLKDEDRGSVGIYHSKDEGDNSKIIVETGQKCSILDAEGVASDGVSLLVESVSMERDSFRDSNLVVSVACAIEVTDVEEDEEVEDDWGGIYLTRVCPPLT
;
A
#
# COMPACT_ATOMS: atom_id res chain seq x y z
N MET A 1 27.17 0.85 -7.52
CA MET A 1 28.37 0.17 -7.01
C MET A 1 27.86 -0.72 -5.89
N TYR A 2 27.63 -1.98 -6.21
CA TYR A 2 27.22 -3.00 -5.24
C TYR A 2 28.30 -3.08 -4.18
N ASP A 3 27.89 -3.02 -2.91
CA ASP A 3 28.75 -3.49 -1.84
C ASP A 3 28.97 -4.98 -2.11
N GLU A 4 30.22 -5.41 -2.28
CA GLU A 4 30.52 -6.83 -2.54
C GLU A 4 30.09 -7.73 -1.35
N ASP A 5 29.68 -7.11 -0.23
CA ASP A 5 29.07 -7.76 0.93
C ASP A 5 27.52 -7.70 1.00
N SER A 6 26.81 -7.15 -0.02
CA SER A 6 25.34 -7.08 0.01
C SER A 6 24.69 -8.43 -0.27
N THR A 7 24.52 -9.25 0.77
CA THR A 7 23.75 -10.49 0.71
C THR A 7 22.25 -10.19 0.63
N ILE A 8 21.56 -10.64 -0.42
CA ILE A 8 20.09 -10.67 -0.48
C ILE A 8 19.59 -11.70 0.53
N ARG A 9 18.92 -11.26 1.59
CA ARG A 9 18.47 -12.11 2.70
C ARG A 9 16.96 -12.34 2.64
N ARG A 10 16.55 -13.57 2.35
CA ARG A 10 15.14 -13.96 2.32
C ARG A 10 14.55 -13.95 3.74
N GLN A 11 13.56 -13.09 3.96
CA GLN A 11 12.87 -12.96 5.24
C GLN A 11 11.74 -13.99 5.42
N ALA A 12 10.99 -14.28 4.35
CA ALA A 12 9.99 -15.35 4.31
C ALA A 12 9.61 -15.72 2.86
N GLY A 13 8.72 -16.70 2.68
CA GLY A 13 8.10 -17.01 1.39
C GLY A 13 7.01 -18.06 1.55
N ARG A 14 6.37 -18.47 0.44
CA ARG A 14 5.18 -19.39 0.43
C ARG A 14 5.40 -20.79 1.04
N ARG A 15 6.61 -21.11 1.47
CA ARG A 15 6.97 -22.39 2.12
C ARG A 15 7.45 -22.21 3.56
N THR A 16 7.54 -20.97 4.02
CA THR A 16 7.87 -20.64 5.41
C THR A 16 6.66 -20.92 6.28
N THR A 17 6.87 -21.66 7.37
CA THR A 17 5.84 -21.91 8.38
C THR A 17 5.42 -20.59 9.01
N VAL A 18 4.12 -20.38 9.15
CA VAL A 18 3.60 -19.19 9.82
C VAL A 18 4.08 -19.20 11.28
N PRO A 19 4.59 -18.09 11.82
CA PRO A 19 5.08 -18.02 13.19
C PRO A 19 3.99 -18.38 14.22
N GLN A 20 4.40 -18.66 15.46
CA GLN A 20 3.43 -18.85 16.54
C GLN A 20 2.57 -17.58 16.74
N SER A 21 1.29 -17.67 17.05
CA SER A 21 0.50 -18.87 17.38
C SER A 21 0.09 -19.69 16.14
N ASN A 22 0.59 -20.92 16.04
CA ASN A 22 0.31 -21.84 14.94
C ASN A 22 0.42 -23.29 15.42
N ASN A 23 -0.71 -23.95 15.65
CA ASN A 23 -0.77 -25.35 16.07
C ASN A 23 -1.19 -26.30 14.94
N LEU A 24 -1.26 -25.78 13.71
CA LEU A 24 -1.62 -26.51 12.49
C LEU A 24 -0.43 -26.68 11.53
N ASP A 25 0.76 -26.18 11.90
CA ASP A 25 1.95 -26.13 11.04
C ASP A 25 1.69 -25.47 9.67
N THR A 26 0.72 -24.54 9.66
CA THR A 26 0.29 -23.83 8.45
C THR A 26 1.44 -22.99 7.89
N LYS A 27 1.50 -22.88 6.55
CA LYS A 27 2.51 -22.10 5.81
C LYS A 27 1.86 -20.92 5.11
N PHE A 28 2.66 -19.90 4.82
CA PHE A 28 2.23 -18.74 4.03
C PHE A 28 1.77 -19.15 2.63
N ILE A 29 0.67 -18.56 2.15
CA ILE A 29 0.23 -18.68 0.75
C ILE A 29 0.78 -17.52 -0.07
N GLU A 30 0.73 -16.30 0.46
CA GLU A 30 1.20 -15.09 -0.21
C GLU A 30 1.45 -13.94 0.78
N PHE A 31 2.17 -12.93 0.30
CA PHE A 31 2.35 -11.63 0.96
C PHE A 31 1.68 -10.59 0.05
N PRO A 32 0.43 -10.19 0.34
CA PRO A 32 -0.39 -9.40 -0.59
C PRO A 32 -0.01 -7.91 -0.62
N SER A 33 1.02 -7.50 0.12
CA SER A 33 1.41 -6.10 0.25
C SER A 33 2.93 -5.96 0.36
N PHE A 34 3.46 -4.83 -0.09
CA PHE A 34 4.89 -4.55 -0.06
C PHE A 34 5.40 -4.45 1.38
N PRO A 35 6.45 -5.17 1.79
CA PRO A 35 6.98 -5.06 3.16
C PRO A 35 7.48 -3.64 3.41
N ARG A 36 7.29 -3.13 4.64
CA ARG A 36 7.82 -1.83 5.05
C ARG A 36 8.94 -1.99 6.05
N MET A 37 9.82 -1.00 6.08
CA MET A 37 10.95 -0.93 7.00
C MET A 37 10.87 0.31 7.88
N SER A 38 11.49 0.23 9.05
CA SER A 38 11.72 1.38 9.90
C SER A 38 12.70 2.37 9.27
N ILE A 39 12.72 3.61 9.81
CA ILE A 39 13.47 4.71 9.20
C ILE A 39 14.99 4.58 9.41
N ASN A 40 15.44 4.08 10.57
CA ASN A 40 16.87 3.92 10.88
C ASN A 40 17.27 2.47 11.18
N ASP A 41 16.39 1.70 11.81
CA ASP A 41 16.68 0.32 12.20
C ASP A 41 16.35 -0.69 11.08
N ASP A 42 16.79 -1.92 11.27
CA ASP A 42 16.53 -3.05 10.38
C ASP A 42 15.20 -3.77 10.70
N ASN A 43 14.22 -3.03 11.22
CA ASN A 43 12.90 -3.59 11.50
C ASN A 43 12.12 -3.66 10.19
N ILE A 44 11.48 -4.81 9.95
CA ILE A 44 10.56 -4.97 8.82
C ILE A 44 9.20 -5.43 9.31
N ALA A 45 8.15 -5.02 8.60
CA ALA A 45 6.80 -5.52 8.79
C ALA A 45 6.11 -5.80 7.46
N THR A 46 5.28 -6.83 7.44
CA THR A 46 4.54 -7.25 6.25
C THR A 46 3.21 -7.88 6.65
N ARG A 47 2.29 -7.94 5.69
CA ARG A 47 1.07 -8.74 5.81
C ARG A 47 1.28 -10.10 5.17
N GLY A 48 0.72 -11.15 5.77
CA GLY A 48 0.68 -12.49 5.18
C GLY A 48 -0.73 -13.06 5.11
N ASN A 49 -1.03 -13.79 4.04
CA ASN A 49 -2.23 -14.62 3.91
C ASN A 49 -1.84 -16.11 3.96
N HIS A 50 -2.67 -16.92 4.60
CA HIS A 50 -2.46 -18.36 4.79
C HIS A 50 -3.79 -19.07 5.10
N GLY A 51 -3.77 -20.41 5.21
CA GLY A 51 -4.90 -21.13 5.81
C GLY A 51 -5.05 -20.82 7.31
N PRO A 52 -6.08 -21.34 8.00
CA PRO A 52 -6.17 -21.25 9.46
C PRO A 52 -4.89 -21.76 10.14
N VAL A 53 -4.40 -21.04 11.16
CA VAL A 53 -3.19 -21.39 11.95
C VAL A 53 -3.53 -22.03 13.29
N TRP A 54 -4.76 -21.83 13.76
CA TRP A 54 -5.17 -22.30 15.06
C TRP A 54 -6.38 -23.21 14.98
N LYS A 55 -6.32 -24.33 15.68
CA LYS A 55 -7.43 -25.25 15.92
C LYS A 55 -7.72 -25.34 17.42
N TYR A 56 -8.99 -25.21 17.79
CA TYR A 56 -9.47 -25.28 19.17
C TYR A 56 -10.89 -25.87 19.21
N VAL A 57 -11.36 -26.21 20.42
CA VAL A 57 -12.73 -26.74 20.62
C VAL A 57 -13.63 -25.63 21.14
N LYS A 58 -14.76 -25.41 20.47
CA LYS A 58 -15.80 -24.46 20.88
C LYS A 58 -17.15 -25.17 20.83
N ASP A 59 -17.89 -25.12 21.93
CA ASP A 59 -19.22 -25.75 22.06
C ASP A 59 -19.24 -27.24 21.65
N GLY A 60 -18.15 -27.96 21.94
CA GLY A 60 -17.98 -29.38 21.61
C GLY A 60 -17.58 -29.68 20.16
N ASN A 61 -17.44 -28.67 19.30
CA ASN A 61 -17.01 -28.81 17.91
C ASN A 61 -15.59 -28.29 17.67
N GLU A 62 -14.87 -28.93 16.75
CA GLU A 62 -13.60 -28.41 16.24
C GLU A 62 -13.85 -27.11 15.48
N THR A 63 -13.13 -26.06 15.86
CA THR A 63 -13.11 -24.77 15.17
C THR A 63 -11.69 -24.48 14.72
N ARG A 64 -11.55 -23.84 13.56
CA ARG A 64 -10.26 -23.36 13.03
C ARG A 64 -10.33 -21.85 12.84
N ALA A 65 -9.22 -21.14 13.06
CA ALA A 65 -9.16 -19.68 12.97
C ALA A 65 -7.78 -19.18 12.53
N GLY A 66 -7.70 -17.90 12.13
CA GLY A 66 -6.47 -17.20 11.80
C GLY A 66 -5.93 -17.51 10.40
N ASN A 67 -6.53 -16.91 9.38
CA ASN A 67 -6.11 -17.06 7.97
C ASN A 67 -5.31 -15.86 7.42
N THR A 68 -5.07 -14.83 8.25
CA THR A 68 -4.21 -13.69 7.92
C THR A 68 -3.64 -13.06 9.18
N GLY A 69 -2.57 -12.29 9.01
CA GLY A 69 -1.93 -11.55 10.08
C GLY A 69 -0.89 -10.55 9.59
N LEU A 70 -0.37 -9.80 10.56
CA LEU A 70 0.74 -8.87 10.43
C LEU A 70 1.96 -9.50 11.08
N TYR A 71 3.07 -9.47 10.36
CA TYR A 71 4.29 -10.17 10.70
C TYR A 71 5.48 -9.23 10.66
N PHE A 72 6.45 -9.45 11.53
CA PHE A 72 7.60 -8.56 11.67
C PHE A 72 8.91 -9.29 11.93
N ASN A 73 10.03 -8.61 11.70
CA ASN A 73 11.35 -9.01 12.17
C ASN A 73 12.10 -7.76 12.65
N LEU A 74 12.52 -7.73 13.92
CA LEU A 74 13.19 -6.58 14.55
C LEU A 74 14.72 -6.58 14.39
N ALA A 75 15.26 -7.52 13.61
CA ALA A 75 16.69 -7.65 13.41
C ALA A 75 16.98 -8.20 12.01
N ALA A 76 16.34 -7.65 10.97
CA ALA A 76 16.37 -8.24 9.63
C ALA A 76 17.78 -8.32 9.01
N LYS A 77 18.73 -7.48 9.47
CA LYS A 77 20.12 -7.42 9.00
C LYS A 77 21.09 -8.33 9.75
N TYR A 78 20.84 -8.68 11.02
CA TYR A 78 21.83 -9.41 11.82
C TYR A 78 21.77 -10.92 11.52
N GLU A 79 22.86 -11.46 10.96
CA GLU A 79 23.15 -12.89 11.01
C GLU A 79 23.58 -13.21 12.44
N ILE A 80 22.89 -14.13 13.11
CA ILE A 80 23.45 -14.74 14.31
C ILE A 80 24.21 -15.97 13.83
N GLU A 81 25.54 -15.88 13.82
CA GLU A 81 26.53 -16.91 13.45
C GLU A 81 26.48 -18.22 14.29
N THR A 82 25.38 -18.48 15.00
CA THR A 82 25.20 -19.72 15.74
C THR A 82 23.93 -20.41 15.28
N ALA A 83 24.01 -21.72 15.08
CA ALA A 83 22.99 -22.60 14.51
C ALA A 83 21.65 -22.68 15.29
N ASN A 84 21.31 -21.69 16.13
CA ASN A 84 20.15 -21.72 17.02
C ASN A 84 19.45 -20.36 17.30
N VAL A 85 19.58 -19.31 16.47
CA VAL A 85 18.74 -18.09 16.65
C VAL A 85 18.07 -17.60 15.35
N ARG A 86 16.78 -17.97 15.25
CA ARG A 86 15.60 -17.44 14.53
C ARG A 86 15.79 -16.39 13.41
N LEU A 87 15.98 -16.86 12.17
CA LEU A 87 15.57 -16.18 10.93
C LEU A 87 14.06 -16.31 10.71
N ASN A 88 13.22 -15.84 11.63
CA ASN A 88 11.78 -16.02 11.47
C ASN A 88 11.03 -14.73 11.79
N LEU A 89 10.15 -14.36 10.86
CA LEU A 89 9.03 -13.48 11.14
C LEU A 89 8.40 -13.87 12.49
N GLN A 90 7.89 -12.89 13.21
CA GLN A 90 7.08 -13.05 14.40
C GLN A 90 5.68 -12.53 14.11
N THR A 91 4.69 -13.05 14.83
CA THR A 91 3.30 -12.60 14.71
C THR A 91 3.14 -11.31 15.52
N GLY A 92 2.89 -10.19 14.84
CA GLY A 92 2.55 -8.92 15.50
C GLY A 92 1.07 -8.82 15.81
N VAL A 93 0.22 -9.17 14.84
CA VAL A 93 -1.24 -9.21 14.99
C VAL A 93 -1.79 -10.36 14.18
N ALA A 94 -2.59 -11.25 14.77
CA ALA A 94 -3.24 -12.33 14.04
C ALA A 94 -4.77 -12.17 14.06
N LYS A 95 -5.45 -12.70 13.03
CA LYS A 95 -6.91 -12.86 13.04
C LYS A 95 -7.33 -13.99 14.00
N LEU A 96 -7.07 -13.79 15.29
CA LEU A 96 -7.30 -14.76 16.37
C LEU A 96 -7.99 -14.12 17.58
N GLY A 97 -8.41 -12.85 17.51
CA GLY A 97 -9.03 -12.15 18.65
C GLY A 97 -10.28 -12.83 19.23
N ASN A 98 -10.98 -13.67 18.45
CA ASN A 98 -12.13 -14.45 18.90
C ASN A 98 -11.77 -15.77 19.59
N VAL A 99 -10.47 -16.09 19.70
CA VAL A 99 -9.94 -17.27 20.40
C VAL A 99 -9.59 -16.84 21.83
N PRO A 100 -10.10 -17.52 22.88
CA PRO A 100 -9.88 -17.12 24.29
C PRO A 100 -8.42 -16.95 24.70
N GLU A 101 -7.50 -17.71 24.10
CA GLU A 101 -6.06 -17.60 24.39
C GLU A 101 -5.41 -16.36 23.74
N PHE A 102 -6.09 -15.69 22.82
CA PHE A 102 -5.53 -14.63 21.98
C PHE A 102 -6.40 -13.36 21.95
N GLU A 103 -7.12 -13.08 23.05
CA GLU A 103 -7.92 -11.85 23.20
C GLU A 103 -7.11 -10.57 23.01
N ILE A 104 -5.79 -10.65 23.18
CA ILE A 104 -4.84 -9.56 22.88
C ILE A 104 -4.89 -9.08 21.42
N TYR A 105 -5.46 -9.86 20.49
CA TYR A 105 -5.65 -9.49 19.09
C TYR A 105 -7.08 -9.03 18.75
N GLN A 106 -7.94 -8.83 19.76
CA GLN A 106 -9.26 -8.23 19.55
C GLN A 106 -9.15 -6.78 19.08
N VAL A 107 -10.19 -6.31 18.41
CA VAL A 107 -10.30 -4.90 18.03
C VAL A 107 -10.42 -4.06 19.32
N PRO A 108 -9.45 -3.16 19.61
CA PRO A 108 -9.45 -2.38 20.84
C PRO A 108 -10.47 -1.23 20.77
N GLY A 109 -10.78 -0.66 21.93
CA GLY A 109 -11.61 0.55 22.04
C GLY A 109 -13.09 0.34 21.73
N LEU A 110 -13.57 -0.91 21.73
CA LEU A 110 -14.99 -1.26 21.58
C LEU A 110 -15.57 -1.68 22.94
N GLU A 111 -16.84 -1.32 23.16
CA GLU A 111 -17.59 -1.76 24.36
C GLU A 111 -17.94 -3.26 24.34
N ILE A 112 -17.97 -3.86 23.15
CA ILE A 112 -18.30 -5.27 22.95
C ILE A 112 -16.99 -6.08 22.88
N PRO A 113 -16.74 -7.00 23.82
CA PRO A 113 -15.57 -7.87 23.77
C PRO A 113 -15.70 -8.93 22.66
N GLY A 114 -14.57 -9.50 22.23
CA GLY A 114 -14.56 -10.61 21.27
C GLY A 114 -14.67 -10.22 19.80
N VAL A 115 -14.69 -8.92 19.48
CA VAL A 115 -14.67 -8.46 18.08
C VAL A 115 -13.29 -8.73 17.48
N VAL A 116 -13.27 -9.42 16.34
CA VAL A 116 -12.07 -9.79 15.61
C VAL A 116 -11.93 -8.92 14.36
N PHE A 117 -10.69 -8.68 13.94
CA PHE A 117 -10.43 -8.10 12.62
C PHE A 117 -10.85 -9.06 11.51
N ASP A 118 -11.52 -8.54 10.48
CA ASP A 118 -11.86 -9.32 9.29
C ASP A 118 -10.67 -9.45 8.36
N VAL A 119 -9.94 -8.33 8.17
CA VAL A 119 -8.77 -8.22 7.30
C VAL A 119 -7.92 -7.02 7.72
N PHE A 120 -6.64 -7.05 7.33
CA PHE A 120 -5.70 -5.92 7.46
C PHE A 120 -5.38 -5.35 6.06
N PRO A 121 -6.10 -4.31 5.58
CA PRO A 121 -5.82 -3.73 4.26
C PRO A 121 -4.48 -2.99 4.20
N GLY A 122 -3.80 -3.12 3.06
CA GLY A 122 -2.48 -2.54 2.82
C GLY A 122 -1.37 -3.11 3.70
N SER A 123 -0.19 -2.47 3.64
CA SER A 123 0.97 -2.87 4.44
C SER A 123 0.98 -2.18 5.80
N PRO A 124 1.37 -2.89 6.88
CA PRO A 124 1.65 -2.25 8.15
C PRO A 124 2.90 -1.36 8.05
N ALA A 125 2.96 -0.31 8.86
CA ALA A 125 4.16 0.46 9.11
C ALA A 125 4.84 -0.03 10.40
N ILE A 126 6.16 0.09 10.47
CA ILE A 126 6.97 -0.25 11.64
C ILE A 126 8.01 0.85 11.84
N GLN A 127 8.31 1.22 13.09
CA GLN A 127 9.34 2.20 13.41
C GLN A 127 10.44 1.59 14.29
N ASP A 128 11.48 2.36 14.58
CA ASP A 128 12.70 1.92 15.25
C ASP A 128 12.42 1.32 16.65
N ASP A 129 11.47 1.90 17.39
CA ASP A 129 11.07 1.45 18.74
C ASP A 129 10.22 0.16 18.76
N SER A 130 10.17 -0.58 17.65
CA SER A 130 9.37 -1.81 17.51
C SER A 130 7.85 -1.61 17.61
N THR A 131 7.35 -0.38 17.44
CA THR A 131 5.92 -0.14 17.25
C THR A 131 5.49 -0.51 15.84
N ILE A 132 4.42 -1.30 15.73
CA ILE A 132 3.73 -1.58 14.47
C ILE A 132 2.42 -0.80 14.43
N ALA A 133 2.11 -0.20 13.29
CA ALA A 133 0.86 0.49 13.01
C ALA A 133 0.20 -0.04 11.73
N PHE A 134 -1.12 -0.09 11.70
CA PHE A 134 -1.84 -0.72 10.60
C PHE A 134 -3.29 -0.24 10.45
N LYS A 135 -3.83 -0.41 9.24
CA LYS A 135 -5.27 -0.32 8.97
C LYS A 135 -5.91 -1.68 9.23
N GLY A 136 -7.04 -1.69 9.93
CA GLY A 136 -7.82 -2.89 10.22
C GLY A 136 -9.29 -2.68 9.88
N ASN A 137 -9.90 -3.65 9.21
CA ASN A 137 -11.34 -3.69 8.99
C ASN A 137 -11.98 -4.76 9.89
N TYR A 138 -13.19 -4.52 10.34
CA TYR A 138 -13.95 -5.40 11.22
C TYR A 138 -15.45 -5.14 11.09
N ALA A 139 -16.29 -6.07 11.52
CA ALA A 139 -17.73 -5.88 11.58
C ALA A 139 -18.20 -5.59 13.01
N LYS A 140 -19.02 -4.55 13.18
CA LYS A 140 -19.76 -4.27 14.44
C LYS A 140 -21.25 -4.43 14.16
N SER A 141 -21.88 -5.43 14.78
CA SER A 141 -23.31 -5.73 14.59
C SER A 141 -23.71 -5.92 13.12
N GLY A 142 -22.84 -6.55 12.32
CA GLY A 142 -23.06 -6.79 10.89
C GLY A 142 -22.76 -5.60 9.97
N VAL A 143 -22.35 -4.46 10.52
CA VAL A 143 -21.95 -3.28 9.74
C VAL A 143 -20.42 -3.26 9.61
N SER A 144 -19.93 -3.11 8.38
CA SER A 144 -18.50 -2.96 8.09
C SER A 144 -17.94 -1.69 8.74
N GLN A 145 -16.76 -1.80 9.33
CA GLN A 145 -16.05 -0.71 10.01
C GLN A 145 -14.57 -0.75 9.59
N THR A 146 -13.91 0.38 9.73
CA THR A 146 -12.47 0.53 9.48
C THR A 146 -11.81 1.36 10.57
N GLY A 147 -10.50 1.26 10.70
CA GLY A 147 -9.72 2.09 11.59
C GLY A 147 -8.21 1.89 11.44
N VAL A 148 -7.48 2.74 12.15
CA VAL A 148 -6.03 2.69 12.30
C VAL A 148 -5.64 2.40 13.74
N PHE A 149 -4.70 1.47 13.90
CA PHE A 149 -4.34 0.85 15.17
C PHE A 149 -2.83 0.76 15.29
N TYR A 150 -2.34 0.64 16.52
CA TYR A 150 -0.93 0.36 16.79
C TYR A 150 -0.75 -0.55 18.01
N ARG A 151 0.44 -1.12 18.10
CA ARG A 151 0.96 -1.74 19.33
C ARG A 151 2.47 -1.77 19.31
N GLN A 152 3.04 -1.82 20.49
CA GLN A 152 4.45 -2.08 20.70
C GLN A 152 4.71 -3.60 20.72
N LEU A 153 5.77 -4.05 20.03
CA LEU A 153 6.04 -5.47 19.76
C LEU A 153 7.04 -6.11 20.74
N ASP A 154 7.89 -5.34 21.40
CA ASP A 154 8.82 -5.81 22.43
C ASP A 154 8.09 -6.04 23.78
N GLY A 155 7.08 -6.91 23.76
CA GLY A 155 6.32 -7.31 24.95
C GLY A 155 4.92 -7.84 24.62
N ALA A 156 4.14 -8.17 25.65
CA ALA A 156 2.70 -8.45 25.52
C ALA A 156 1.89 -7.15 25.35
N GLY A 157 2.40 -6.21 24.55
CA GLY A 157 1.82 -4.88 24.38
C GLY A 157 0.38 -4.94 23.89
N GLN A 158 -0.49 -4.19 24.55
CA GLN A 158 -1.90 -4.07 24.17
C GLN A 158 -2.05 -3.38 22.80
N LEU A 159 -3.09 -3.75 22.06
CA LEU A 159 -3.52 -3.01 20.88
C LEU A 159 -4.24 -1.72 21.28
N PHE A 160 -3.91 -0.63 20.60
CA PHE A 160 -4.55 0.67 20.76
C PHE A 160 -5.23 1.08 19.45
N VAL A 161 -6.38 1.74 19.56
CA VAL A 161 -7.04 2.41 18.42
C VAL A 161 -6.64 3.87 18.39
N VAL A 162 -6.23 4.37 17.23
CA VAL A 162 -6.02 5.80 17.00
C VAL A 162 -7.32 6.45 16.53
N ALA A 163 -7.92 5.88 15.49
CA ALA A 163 -9.19 6.34 14.94
C ALA A 163 -9.92 5.16 14.28
N ASN A 164 -11.23 5.19 14.30
CA ASN A 164 -12.07 4.21 13.59
C ASN A 164 -13.38 4.86 13.11
N SER A 165 -14.30 4.05 12.61
CA SER A 165 -15.60 4.52 12.10
C SER A 165 -16.55 5.15 13.14
N GLN A 166 -16.16 5.17 14.42
CA GLN A 166 -16.86 5.90 15.49
C GLN A 166 -16.16 7.22 15.86
N THR A 167 -14.95 7.45 15.35
CA THR A 167 -14.21 8.69 15.59
C THR A 167 -14.77 9.79 14.70
N ASN A 168 -15.18 10.90 15.33
CA ASN A 168 -15.57 12.10 14.60
C ASN A 168 -14.38 12.66 13.83
N ILE A 169 -14.64 13.16 12.63
CA ILE A 169 -13.64 13.85 11.82
C ILE A 169 -13.22 15.13 12.56
N PRO A 170 -11.92 15.30 12.91
CA PRO A 170 -11.41 16.49 13.59
C PRO A 170 -11.50 17.73 12.72
N GLU A 171 -11.62 18.89 13.38
CA GLU A 171 -11.70 20.21 12.73
C GLU A 171 -12.60 20.21 11.49
N PRO A 172 -13.83 19.69 11.62
CA PRO A 172 -14.72 19.60 10.48
C PRO A 172 -15.00 21.00 9.93
N SER A 173 -15.15 21.11 8.61
CA SER A 173 -15.88 22.24 8.03
C SER A 173 -17.21 22.41 8.76
N THR A 174 -17.86 23.58 8.70
CA THR A 174 -19.17 23.77 9.35
C THR A 174 -20.21 22.70 8.98
N ASN A 175 -20.01 21.98 7.87
CA ASN A 175 -20.89 20.92 7.37
C ASN A 175 -20.51 19.51 7.86
N CYS A 176 -19.39 19.33 8.58
CA CYS A 176 -18.86 18.02 8.97
C CYS A 176 -18.90 17.75 10.49
N ASN A 177 -19.57 18.61 11.28
CA ASN A 177 -19.54 18.65 12.76
C ASN A 177 -19.97 17.36 13.49
N THR A 178 -20.62 16.43 12.80
CA THR A 178 -21.06 15.13 13.36
C THR A 178 -20.67 13.96 12.47
N THR A 179 -19.80 14.19 11.47
CA THR A 179 -19.39 13.18 10.52
C THR A 179 -18.26 12.34 11.11
N THR A 180 -18.35 11.02 10.98
CA THR A 180 -17.29 10.08 11.38
C THR A 180 -16.56 9.54 10.16
N PHE A 181 -15.42 8.89 10.37
CA PHE A 181 -14.68 8.26 9.27
C PHE A 181 -15.46 7.07 8.68
N GLY A 182 -15.76 7.10 7.39
CA GLY A 182 -16.20 5.90 6.66
C GLY A 182 -15.04 5.15 6.00
N SER A 183 -13.91 5.81 5.77
CA SER A 183 -12.68 5.19 5.24
C SER A 183 -11.43 5.73 5.95
N THR A 184 -10.46 4.84 6.19
CA THR A 184 -9.10 5.19 6.65
C THR A 184 -8.09 4.53 5.73
N ALA A 185 -6.85 5.02 5.66
CA ALA A 185 -5.76 4.37 4.91
C ALA A 185 -4.70 3.77 5.84
N SER A 186 -3.88 2.85 5.33
CA SER A 186 -2.74 2.31 6.09
C SER A 186 -1.78 3.45 6.48
N PRO A 187 -1.42 3.59 7.77
CA PRO A 187 -0.66 4.73 8.27
C PRO A 187 0.81 4.68 7.85
N SER A 188 1.54 5.77 8.09
CA SER A 188 3.00 5.82 8.20
C SER A 188 3.38 6.32 9.60
N ILE A 189 4.44 5.80 10.20
CA ILE A 189 4.85 6.10 11.58
C ILE A 189 6.35 6.41 11.68
N VAL A 190 6.69 7.46 12.44
CA VAL A 190 8.07 7.85 12.82
C VAL A 190 7.96 8.62 14.15
N ASP A 191 8.95 8.46 15.05
CA ASP A 191 9.07 9.21 16.31
C ASP A 191 7.79 9.24 17.16
N SER A 192 7.15 8.07 17.33
CA SER A 192 5.91 7.89 18.09
C SER A 192 4.73 8.73 17.57
N LYS A 193 4.79 9.18 16.31
CA LYS A 193 3.69 9.85 15.63
C LYS A 193 3.17 8.97 14.50
N MET A 194 1.85 8.96 14.35
CA MET A 194 1.15 8.29 13.27
C MET A 194 0.52 9.31 12.34
N VAL A 195 0.74 9.14 11.04
CA VAL A 195 0.05 9.90 10.00
C VAL A 195 -0.80 8.97 9.14
N PHE A 196 -2.04 9.35 8.88
CA PHE A 196 -2.96 8.57 8.06
C PHE A 196 -3.98 9.46 7.32
N ARG A 197 -4.49 8.97 6.19
CA ARG A 197 -5.68 9.55 5.53
C ARG A 197 -6.94 9.00 6.20
N GLY A 198 -7.91 9.87 6.45
CA GLY A 198 -9.26 9.49 6.87
C GLY A 198 -10.32 10.34 6.16
N LEU A 199 -11.32 9.70 5.54
CA LEU A 199 -12.44 10.35 4.86
C LEU A 199 -13.79 9.83 5.41
N ASP A 200 -14.85 10.59 5.24
CA ASP A 200 -16.23 10.17 5.50
C ASP A 200 -16.73 9.13 4.51
N ASN A 201 -16.39 9.29 3.23
CA ASN A 201 -16.67 8.36 2.16
C ASN A 201 -15.45 8.27 1.24
N GLU A 202 -15.03 7.05 0.86
CA GLU A 202 -13.89 6.85 -0.02
C GLU A 202 -14.20 7.22 -1.47
N ASP A 203 -15.42 6.93 -1.92
CA ASP A 203 -15.81 7.03 -3.33
C ASP A 203 -16.20 8.47 -3.72
N ASP A 204 -16.77 9.22 -2.78
CA ASP A 204 -17.22 10.61 -2.97
C ASP A 204 -17.05 11.38 -1.65
N PRO A 205 -15.83 11.86 -1.35
CA PRO A 205 -15.52 12.42 -0.04
C PRO A 205 -16.07 13.84 0.13
N GLY A 206 -16.88 14.03 1.17
CA GLY A 206 -17.37 15.35 1.59
C GLY A 206 -16.61 15.93 2.78
N CYS A 207 -16.03 15.07 3.61
CA CYS A 207 -15.31 15.43 4.83
C CYS A 207 -14.06 14.57 4.97
N GLY A 208 -12.94 15.18 5.36
CA GLY A 208 -11.74 14.41 5.67
C GLY A 208 -10.46 15.08 5.24
N GLY A 209 -9.39 14.29 5.30
CA GLY A 209 -8.05 14.76 5.04
C GLY A 209 -6.97 13.80 5.54
N ILE A 210 -5.84 14.39 5.90
CA ILE A 210 -4.66 13.74 6.46
C ILE A 210 -4.49 14.20 7.90
N TYR A 211 -4.36 13.25 8.82
CA TYR A 211 -4.31 13.48 10.25
C TYR A 211 -3.03 12.94 10.86
N MET A 212 -2.59 13.60 11.93
CA MET A 212 -1.52 13.13 12.81
C MET A 212 -2.06 12.81 14.19
N ALA A 213 -1.52 11.76 14.81
CA ALA A 213 -1.76 11.41 16.20
C ALA A 213 -0.43 11.10 16.91
N GLU A 214 -0.33 11.46 18.18
CA GLU A 214 0.74 10.98 19.06
C GLU A 214 0.34 9.59 19.61
N MET A 215 1.26 8.63 19.54
CA MET A 215 1.08 7.26 20.01
C MET A 215 1.55 7.16 21.46
N ASP A 216 0.72 7.61 22.40
CA ASP A 216 1.04 7.76 23.83
C ASP A 216 0.53 6.61 24.72
N SER A 217 0.32 5.43 24.13
CA SER A 217 -0.30 4.26 24.79
C SER A 217 -1.72 4.52 25.32
N SER A 218 -2.48 5.37 24.63
CA SER A 218 -3.91 5.57 24.85
C SER A 218 -4.75 5.21 23.62
N ASN A 219 -6.04 4.95 23.86
CA ASN A 219 -7.03 4.83 22.79
C ASN A 219 -7.60 6.20 22.48
N TYR A 220 -7.83 6.48 21.19
CA TYR A 220 -8.38 7.73 20.69
C TYR A 220 -7.58 8.96 21.14
N PRO A 221 -6.25 9.00 20.88
CA PRO A 221 -5.47 10.21 21.08
C PRO A 221 -6.04 11.38 20.25
N MET A 222 -5.70 12.60 20.66
CA MET A 222 -6.12 13.78 19.91
C MET A 222 -5.54 13.76 18.50
N LEU A 223 -6.40 13.97 17.51
CA LEU A 223 -6.00 14.05 16.11
C LEU A 223 -5.78 15.50 15.70
N LYS A 224 -4.62 15.79 15.11
CA LYS A 224 -4.32 17.06 14.45
C LYS A 224 -4.61 16.94 12.95
N SER A 225 -5.44 17.81 12.40
CA SER A 225 -5.60 17.93 10.95
C SER A 225 -4.34 18.55 10.35
N LEU A 226 -3.71 17.90 9.37
CA LEU A 226 -2.56 18.43 8.65
C LEU A 226 -2.98 19.06 7.31
N VAL A 227 -3.85 18.36 6.59
CA VAL A 227 -4.37 18.76 5.28
C VAL A 227 -5.81 18.30 5.20
N SER A 228 -6.71 19.15 4.71
CA SER A 228 -8.14 18.86 4.54
C SER A 228 -8.59 19.12 3.11
N LEU A 229 -9.82 18.71 2.77
CA LEU A 229 -10.48 19.06 1.50
C LEU A 229 -10.72 20.59 1.35
N GLU A 230 -10.61 21.36 2.42
CA GLU A 230 -10.71 22.83 2.38
C GLU A 230 -9.34 23.49 2.20
N THR A 231 -8.27 22.71 2.27
CA THR A 231 -6.92 23.25 2.15
C THR A 231 -6.65 23.66 0.71
N THR A 232 -6.19 24.90 0.53
CA THR A 232 -5.87 25.46 -0.79
C THR A 232 -4.68 24.76 -1.44
N VAL A 233 -4.77 24.55 -2.75
CA VAL A 233 -3.73 23.92 -3.54
C VAL A 233 -2.61 24.93 -3.84
N PRO A 234 -1.34 24.65 -3.48
CA PRO A 234 -0.24 25.57 -3.72
C PRO A 234 -0.06 25.92 -5.19
N GLY A 235 0.01 27.23 -5.46
CA GLY A 235 0.24 27.78 -6.80
C GLY A 235 -0.98 27.78 -7.72
N GLU A 236 -2.14 27.30 -7.27
CA GLU A 236 -3.38 27.37 -8.05
C GLU A 236 -4.08 28.72 -7.88
N LYS A 237 -4.63 29.24 -8.99
CA LYS A 237 -5.37 30.50 -8.98
C LYS A 237 -6.77 30.31 -8.43
N GLY A 238 -7.36 31.36 -7.88
CA GLY A 238 -8.77 31.37 -7.47
C GLY A 238 -9.06 30.62 -6.17
N GLY A 239 -8.03 30.18 -5.43
CA GLY A 239 -8.21 29.50 -4.15
C GLY A 239 -8.78 28.09 -4.28
N ALA A 240 -8.46 27.38 -5.37
CA ALA A 240 -8.82 25.98 -5.53
C ALA A 240 -8.36 25.15 -4.31
N THR A 241 -9.19 24.21 -3.88
CA THR A 241 -8.91 23.31 -2.75
C THR A 241 -8.82 21.87 -3.22
N PHE A 242 -8.23 21.01 -2.39
CA PHE A 242 -8.18 19.58 -2.68
C PHE A 242 -9.58 18.95 -2.67
N THR A 243 -9.82 18.03 -3.59
CA THR A 243 -11.10 17.29 -3.69
C THR A 243 -10.94 15.80 -3.46
N SER A 244 -9.71 15.29 -3.47
CA SER A 244 -9.42 13.88 -3.24
C SER A 244 -8.02 13.67 -2.67
N PHE A 245 -7.85 12.60 -1.90
CA PHE A 245 -6.58 12.18 -1.34
C PHE A 245 -6.35 10.69 -1.58
N GLY A 246 -5.11 10.36 -1.92
CA GLY A 246 -4.70 9.00 -2.21
C GLY A 246 -4.47 8.24 -0.92
N GLU A 247 -4.63 6.92 -0.95
CA GLU A 247 -4.33 6.12 0.23
C GLU A 247 -2.82 6.15 0.55
N GLY A 248 -1.96 6.31 -0.46
CA GLY A 248 -0.49 6.38 -0.36
C GLY A 248 0.05 7.66 0.23
N LEU A 249 0.57 7.58 1.46
CA LEU A 249 1.35 8.66 2.08
C LEU A 249 2.60 8.12 2.77
N SER A 250 3.62 8.96 2.86
CA SER A 250 4.88 8.65 3.55
C SER A 250 5.24 9.78 4.50
N TYR A 251 5.66 9.43 5.72
CA TYR A 251 6.01 10.37 6.78
C TYR A 251 7.45 10.15 7.22
N ASP A 252 8.27 11.21 7.27
CA ASP A 252 9.69 11.13 7.63
C ASP A 252 10.02 11.58 9.06
N GLY A 253 9.01 11.91 9.88
CA GLY A 253 9.18 12.52 11.21
C GLY A 253 8.91 14.02 11.22
N ARG A 254 9.04 14.71 10.08
CA ARG A 254 8.77 16.15 9.94
C ARG A 254 7.70 16.45 8.89
N ALA A 255 7.76 15.78 7.75
CA ALA A 255 6.97 16.09 6.57
C ALA A 255 6.20 14.87 6.08
N VAL A 256 5.07 15.13 5.43
CA VAL A 256 4.16 14.13 4.88
C VAL A 256 4.08 14.32 3.37
N GLY A 257 4.51 13.31 2.62
CA GLY A 257 4.33 13.23 1.18
C GLY A 257 3.00 12.55 0.88
N PHE A 258 2.20 13.14 0.00
CA PHE A 258 0.89 12.61 -0.39
C PHE A 258 0.53 12.95 -1.83
N TRP A 259 -0.38 12.18 -2.42
CA TRP A 259 -1.07 12.52 -3.66
C TRP A 259 -2.42 13.17 -3.37
N ALA A 260 -2.80 14.15 -4.18
CA ALA A 260 -4.13 14.74 -4.14
C ALA A 260 -4.60 15.22 -5.53
N GLY A 261 -5.93 15.20 -5.72
CA GLY A 261 -6.60 15.82 -6.87
C GLY A 261 -7.33 17.11 -6.47
N TRP A 262 -7.61 17.98 -7.45
CA TRP A 262 -8.38 19.22 -7.24
C TRP A 262 -9.26 19.61 -8.42
N GLY A 263 -10.28 20.42 -8.11
CA GLY A 263 -11.33 20.80 -9.05
C GLY A 263 -12.37 19.69 -9.27
N ASP A 264 -13.39 20.03 -10.05
CA ASP A 264 -14.58 19.18 -10.26
C ASP A 264 -14.53 18.40 -11.58
N GLU A 265 -13.50 18.65 -12.39
CA GLU A 265 -13.37 17.99 -13.69
C GLU A 265 -12.76 16.60 -13.54
N LEU A 266 -13.47 15.60 -14.04
CA LEU A 266 -13.05 14.21 -14.06
C LEU A 266 -12.84 13.74 -15.49
N GLU A 267 -11.86 12.88 -15.69
CA GLU A 267 -11.62 12.15 -16.93
C GLU A 267 -12.00 10.68 -16.75
N THR A 268 -12.65 10.11 -17.77
CA THR A 268 -12.96 8.68 -17.80
C THR A 268 -11.80 7.93 -18.42
N ILE A 269 -11.19 7.04 -17.66
CA ILE A 269 -10.22 6.06 -18.16
C ILE A 269 -10.86 4.69 -18.25
N SER A 270 -10.36 3.86 -19.16
CA SER A 270 -10.83 2.48 -19.30
C SER A 270 -9.76 1.49 -18.86
N LEU A 271 -10.15 0.54 -18.02
CA LEU A 271 -9.29 -0.48 -17.43
C LEU A 271 -9.68 -1.86 -17.96
N CYS A 272 -8.79 -2.46 -18.75
CA CYS A 272 -9.01 -3.78 -19.35
C CYS A 272 -8.95 -4.88 -18.28
N CYS A 273 -9.86 -5.86 -18.34
CA CYS A 273 -9.76 -7.03 -17.48
C CYS A 273 -8.39 -7.72 -17.66
N PRO A 274 -7.70 -8.10 -16.56
CA PRO A 274 -6.32 -8.58 -16.63
C PRO A 274 -6.20 -9.89 -17.40
N LYS A 275 -5.19 -9.99 -18.29
CA LYS A 275 -4.85 -11.21 -19.03
C LYS A 275 -4.13 -12.25 -18.16
N THR A 276 -3.31 -11.80 -17.20
CA THR A 276 -2.44 -12.64 -16.36
C THR A 276 -2.82 -12.55 -14.87
N GLY A 277 -2.18 -13.35 -14.00
CA GLY A 277 -2.41 -13.32 -12.54
C GLY A 277 -3.22 -14.49 -11.97
N ASN A 278 -4.05 -14.25 -10.96
CA ASN A 278 -4.89 -15.30 -10.35
C ASN A 278 -6.07 -15.68 -11.26
N LYS A 279 -6.20 -16.97 -11.60
CA LYS A 279 -7.22 -17.48 -12.54
C LYS A 279 -8.65 -17.15 -12.11
N ASP A 280 -8.97 -17.32 -10.83
CA ASP A 280 -10.33 -17.08 -10.33
C ASP A 280 -10.68 -15.60 -10.38
N ARG A 281 -9.72 -14.72 -10.08
CA ARG A 281 -9.90 -13.27 -10.16
C ARG A 281 -10.06 -12.79 -11.60
N ARG A 282 -9.27 -13.30 -12.54
CA ARG A 282 -9.44 -13.01 -13.97
C ARG A 282 -10.81 -13.46 -14.46
N ASN A 283 -11.19 -14.71 -14.16
CA ASN A 283 -12.49 -15.25 -14.56
C ASN A 283 -13.64 -14.43 -13.98
N PHE A 284 -13.50 -13.96 -12.74
CA PHE A 284 -14.49 -13.09 -12.14
C PHE A 284 -14.61 -11.77 -12.92
N CYS A 285 -13.51 -11.06 -13.22
CA CYS A 285 -13.55 -9.84 -14.03
C CYS A 285 -14.24 -10.06 -15.39
N LEU A 286 -13.85 -11.14 -16.09
CA LEU A 286 -14.29 -11.42 -17.45
C LEU A 286 -15.73 -11.92 -17.57
N LYS A 287 -16.30 -12.50 -16.51
CA LYS A 287 -17.57 -13.27 -16.61
C LYS A 287 -18.62 -12.89 -15.59
N ASN A 288 -18.20 -12.45 -14.40
CA ASN A 288 -19.07 -12.40 -13.22
C ASN A 288 -19.12 -11.01 -12.57
N ASP A 289 -18.17 -10.12 -12.86
CA ASP A 289 -18.17 -8.77 -12.31
C ASP A 289 -19.27 -7.93 -13.00
N PRO A 290 -20.30 -7.47 -12.26
CA PRO A 290 -21.41 -6.73 -12.84
C PRO A 290 -21.03 -5.36 -13.39
N ASN A 291 -19.87 -4.82 -13.01
CA ASN A 291 -19.38 -3.54 -13.50
C ASN A 291 -18.60 -3.67 -14.83
N THR A 292 -18.25 -4.89 -15.24
CA THR A 292 -17.52 -5.14 -16.49
C THR A 292 -18.41 -5.00 -17.71
N ILE A 293 -17.95 -4.19 -18.67
CA ILE A 293 -18.52 -4.05 -20.00
C ILE A 293 -17.74 -4.98 -20.94
N CYS A 294 -18.40 -5.99 -21.51
CA CYS A 294 -17.81 -6.87 -22.52
C CYS A 294 -18.44 -6.59 -23.89
N ASN A 295 -17.77 -5.78 -24.71
CA ASN A 295 -18.22 -5.43 -26.06
C ASN A 295 -17.04 -5.09 -26.97
N ASN A 296 -16.70 -6.02 -27.86
CA ASN A 296 -15.59 -5.88 -28.82
C ASN A 296 -15.72 -4.68 -29.76
N SER A 297 -16.92 -4.15 -30.01
CA SER A 297 -17.10 -2.97 -30.87
C SER A 297 -16.81 -1.64 -30.17
N THR A 298 -16.72 -1.66 -28.83
CA THR A 298 -16.47 -0.46 -28.01
C THR A 298 -15.26 -0.63 -27.09
N ALA A 299 -14.57 -1.76 -27.20
CA ALA A 299 -13.41 -2.05 -26.37
C ALA A 299 -12.30 -1.05 -26.71
N PRO A 300 -11.70 -0.39 -25.70
CA PRO A 300 -10.52 0.42 -25.90
C PRO A 300 -9.35 -0.39 -26.43
N ASP A 301 -8.40 0.29 -27.07
CA ASP A 301 -7.14 -0.32 -27.50
C ASP A 301 -6.41 -0.96 -26.31
N GLY A 302 -5.87 -2.17 -26.50
CA GLY A 302 -5.25 -2.97 -25.44
C GLY A 302 -6.21 -3.85 -24.63
N CYS A 303 -7.53 -3.71 -24.81
CA CYS A 303 -8.53 -4.58 -24.17
C CYS A 303 -8.90 -5.77 -25.07
N ASP A 304 -7.95 -6.64 -25.39
CA ASP A 304 -8.14 -7.73 -26.38
C ASP A 304 -9.23 -8.75 -26.01
N SER A 305 -9.53 -8.87 -24.71
CA SER A 305 -10.65 -9.70 -24.25
C SER A 305 -12.03 -9.10 -24.57
N GLY A 306 -12.09 -7.85 -25.03
CA GLY A 306 -13.30 -7.07 -25.22
C GLY A 306 -13.94 -6.57 -23.92
N CYS A 307 -13.38 -6.94 -22.76
CA CYS A 307 -13.94 -6.68 -21.43
C CYS A 307 -13.14 -5.62 -20.67
N TYR A 308 -13.82 -4.56 -20.22
CA TYR A 308 -13.21 -3.42 -19.52
C TYR A 308 -14.18 -2.78 -18.51
N GLN A 309 -13.64 -1.94 -17.62
CA GLN A 309 -14.41 -1.07 -16.74
C GLN A 309 -13.98 0.38 -16.92
N ASN A 310 -14.92 1.31 -16.81
CA ASN A 310 -14.65 2.74 -16.87
C ASN A 310 -14.53 3.29 -15.45
N MET A 311 -13.45 4.02 -15.19
CA MET A 311 -13.21 4.69 -13.91
C MET A 311 -13.04 6.18 -14.14
N ALA A 312 -13.50 6.99 -13.18
CA ALA A 312 -13.29 8.43 -13.19
C ALA A 312 -12.03 8.79 -12.39
N VAL A 313 -11.18 9.64 -12.95
CA VAL A 313 -9.99 10.18 -12.29
C VAL A 313 -10.01 11.72 -12.33
N PRO A 314 -9.52 12.41 -11.29
CA PRO A 314 -9.41 13.87 -11.32
C PRO A 314 -8.51 14.36 -12.47
N VAL A 315 -8.98 15.35 -13.22
CA VAL A 315 -8.19 15.93 -14.32
C VAL A 315 -6.96 16.65 -13.81
N ASN A 316 -7.05 17.34 -12.67
CA ASN A 316 -5.91 18.01 -12.06
C ASN A 316 -5.49 17.24 -10.81
N GLN A 317 -4.24 16.81 -10.79
CA GLN A 317 -3.69 15.97 -9.73
C GLN A 317 -2.19 16.15 -9.57
N GLY A 318 -1.64 15.73 -8.45
CA GLY A 318 -0.23 15.92 -8.17
C GLY A 318 0.27 15.30 -6.88
N ILE A 319 1.57 15.46 -6.67
CA ILE A 319 2.30 15.07 -5.47
C ILE A 319 2.64 16.32 -4.68
N PHE A 320 2.36 16.27 -3.38
CA PHE A 320 2.51 17.37 -2.45
C PHE A 320 3.27 16.92 -1.21
N VAL A 321 3.88 17.89 -0.54
CA VAL A 321 4.50 17.69 0.78
C VAL A 321 3.93 18.72 1.74
N TYR A 322 3.41 18.25 2.87
CA TYR A 322 3.12 19.08 4.03
C TYR A 322 4.33 19.02 4.98
N ASP A 323 4.89 20.18 5.34
CA ASP A 323 5.96 20.31 6.32
C ASP A 323 5.39 20.78 7.66
N SER A 324 5.52 19.97 8.70
CA SER A 324 4.95 20.30 10.01
C SER A 324 5.74 21.32 10.83
N GLU A 325 7.01 21.59 10.49
CA GLU A 325 7.79 22.65 11.14
C GLU A 325 7.40 24.04 10.58
N ASP A 326 7.20 24.12 9.26
CA ASP A 326 6.84 25.36 8.57
C ASP A 326 5.32 25.59 8.48
N ASP A 327 4.52 24.58 8.83
CA ASP A 327 3.06 24.53 8.65
C ASP A 327 2.64 24.94 7.22
N SER A 328 3.33 24.35 6.24
CA SER A 328 3.20 24.74 4.83
C SER A 328 3.05 23.53 3.92
N ILE A 329 2.34 23.72 2.80
CA ILE A 329 2.19 22.72 1.75
C ILE A 329 2.89 23.21 0.50
N LYS A 330 3.63 22.32 -0.13
CA LYS A 330 4.35 22.58 -1.38
C LYS A 330 3.95 21.55 -2.42
N ALA A 331 3.83 22.00 -3.66
CA ALA A 331 3.65 21.11 -4.80
C ALA A 331 5.02 20.61 -5.27
N VAL A 332 5.19 19.28 -5.32
CA VAL A 332 6.38 18.62 -5.84
C VAL A 332 6.26 18.41 -7.34
N ALA A 333 5.10 17.91 -7.76
CA ALA A 333 4.75 17.69 -9.16
C ALA A 333 3.26 17.88 -9.33
N LYS A 334 2.86 18.52 -10.42
CA LYS A 334 1.46 18.71 -10.80
C LYS A 334 1.31 18.27 -12.24
N GLY A 335 0.24 17.55 -12.54
CA GLY A 335 -0.03 17.09 -13.89
C GLY A 335 -1.51 17.16 -14.21
N SER A 336 -1.80 17.01 -15.50
CA SER A 336 -3.16 16.88 -16.01
C SER A 336 -3.34 15.65 -16.90
N THR A 337 -4.38 14.88 -16.63
CA THR A 337 -4.72 13.70 -17.44
C THR A 337 -5.04 14.07 -18.89
N LYS A 338 -5.51 15.30 -19.13
CA LYS A 338 -5.71 15.88 -20.48
C LYS A 338 -4.43 16.09 -21.28
N LYS A 339 -3.27 16.05 -20.62
CA LYS A 339 -1.94 16.05 -21.23
C LYS A 339 -1.27 14.68 -21.08
N GLY A 340 -2.06 13.67 -20.71
CA GLY A 340 -1.63 12.31 -20.43
C GLY A 340 -0.67 12.14 -19.26
N GLU A 341 -0.61 13.12 -18.36
CA GLU A 341 0.07 13.03 -17.08
C GLU A 341 -0.86 12.37 -16.05
N ASP A 342 -0.47 11.22 -15.51
CA ASP A 342 -1.28 10.50 -14.52
C ASP A 342 -0.43 9.93 -13.38
N PHE A 343 -0.87 10.18 -12.15
CA PHE A 343 -0.22 9.67 -10.94
C PHE A 343 -0.97 8.48 -10.34
N ILE A 344 -2.16 8.14 -10.87
CA ILE A 344 -2.99 7.04 -10.40
C ILE A 344 -2.71 5.79 -11.24
N PHE A 345 -2.42 4.69 -10.55
CA PHE A 345 -2.22 3.37 -11.14
C PHE A 345 -3.23 2.38 -10.58
N TRP A 346 -3.60 1.37 -11.36
CA TRP A 346 -4.74 0.51 -11.05
C TRP A 346 -4.36 -0.96 -10.91
N ASN A 347 -4.98 -1.65 -9.96
CA ASN A 347 -4.85 -3.09 -9.79
C ASN A 347 -6.21 -3.73 -9.51
N TYR A 348 -6.56 -4.75 -10.29
CA TYR A 348 -7.74 -5.56 -10.06
C TYR A 348 -7.47 -6.60 -8.95
N SER A 349 -8.02 -6.36 -7.78
CA SER A 349 -7.68 -7.07 -6.55
C SER A 349 -8.92 -7.44 -5.74
N GLY A 350 -8.80 -8.32 -4.74
CA GLY A 350 -9.92 -8.81 -3.91
C GLY A 350 -10.13 -10.32 -4.03
N LYS A 351 -11.14 -10.83 -3.31
CA LYS A 351 -11.44 -12.26 -3.21
C LYS A 351 -12.69 -12.62 -4.02
N PRO A 352 -12.57 -13.37 -5.14
CA PRO A 352 -13.74 -13.84 -5.88
C PRO A 352 -14.68 -14.67 -4.97
N PRO A 353 -16.01 -14.61 -5.20
CA PRO A 353 -16.94 -15.54 -4.58
C PRO A 353 -16.48 -16.99 -4.81
N GLU A 354 -16.62 -17.84 -3.79
CA GLU A 354 -16.30 -19.28 -3.84
C GLU A 354 -14.81 -19.65 -3.98
N ALA A 355 -13.90 -18.68 -4.10
CA ALA A 355 -12.46 -18.95 -4.07
C ALA A 355 -11.97 -19.16 -2.63
N GLY A 356 -11.12 -20.16 -2.37
CA GLY A 356 -10.55 -20.42 -1.03
C GLY A 356 -11.43 -21.26 -0.08
N PRO A 357 -10.99 -21.52 1.16
CA PRO A 357 -11.71 -22.41 2.09
C PRO A 357 -13.12 -21.90 2.39
N THR A 358 -14.10 -22.81 2.36
CA THR A 358 -15.55 -22.53 2.43
C THR A 358 -16.11 -22.39 3.85
N ASP A 359 -15.28 -22.50 4.88
CA ASP A 359 -15.75 -22.76 6.25
C ASP A 359 -15.82 -21.52 7.15
N GLU A 360 -15.59 -20.32 6.62
CA GLU A 360 -15.69 -19.07 7.36
C GLU A 360 -16.73 -18.14 6.72
N THR A 361 -17.40 -17.33 7.54
CA THR A 361 -18.30 -16.24 7.13
C THR A 361 -17.49 -15.12 6.47
N ASP A 362 -16.80 -15.44 5.38
CA ASP A 362 -15.74 -14.61 4.81
C ASP A 362 -16.32 -13.30 4.29
N SER A 363 -16.25 -12.28 5.13
CA SER A 363 -16.48 -10.87 4.80
C SER A 363 -15.32 -10.29 3.99
N ALA A 364 -14.69 -11.12 3.16
CA ALA A 364 -13.60 -10.70 2.30
C ALA A 364 -14.17 -9.84 1.16
N GLU A 365 -13.56 -8.68 0.94
CA GLU A 365 -14.03 -7.73 -0.06
C GLU A 365 -14.00 -8.36 -1.46
N PRO A 366 -15.09 -8.23 -2.24
CA PRO A 366 -15.15 -8.78 -3.59
C PRO A 366 -14.08 -8.16 -4.51
N PRO A 367 -13.77 -8.80 -5.65
CA PRO A 367 -12.81 -8.26 -6.59
C PRO A 367 -13.32 -6.93 -7.17
N ARG A 368 -12.44 -5.93 -7.23
CA ARG A 368 -12.67 -4.64 -7.87
C ARG A 368 -11.35 -3.98 -8.26
N TRP A 369 -11.43 -2.98 -9.13
CA TRP A 369 -10.31 -2.08 -9.38
C TRP A 369 -10.01 -1.24 -8.15
N ARG A 370 -8.73 -1.17 -7.77
CA ARG A 370 -8.22 -0.27 -6.74
C ARG A 370 -7.15 0.63 -7.34
N SER A 371 -7.32 1.93 -7.15
CA SER A 371 -6.32 2.93 -7.49
C SER A 371 -5.23 2.99 -6.42
N SER A 372 -4.02 3.29 -6.84
CA SER A 372 -2.88 3.62 -5.99
C SER A 372 -2.13 4.79 -6.59
N ALA A 373 -1.80 5.76 -5.74
CA ALA A 373 -0.82 6.78 -6.03
C ALA A 373 0.31 6.64 -5.01
N THR A 374 1.56 6.66 -5.47
CA THR A 374 2.72 6.26 -4.65
C THR A 374 3.70 7.41 -4.51
N VAL A 375 4.02 7.72 -3.26
CA VAL A 375 5.00 8.72 -2.86
C VAL A 375 5.80 8.19 -1.66
N ALA A 376 7.10 8.45 -1.65
CA ALA A 376 7.97 8.12 -0.52
C ALA A 376 8.94 9.27 -0.22
N LEU A 377 9.20 9.49 1.07
CA LEU A 377 10.07 10.56 1.56
C LEU A 377 11.31 10.00 2.25
N SER A 378 12.49 10.40 1.77
CA SER A 378 13.72 10.18 2.54
C SER A 378 13.98 11.29 3.56
N GLN A 379 13.61 12.52 3.22
CA GLN A 379 13.70 13.74 4.03
C GLN A 379 12.60 14.69 3.54
N HIS A 380 12.31 15.75 4.30
CA HIS A 380 11.23 16.70 4.02
C HIS A 380 11.27 17.33 2.62
N ASN A 381 12.44 17.38 1.97
CA ASN A 381 12.63 17.93 0.63
C ASN A 381 13.11 16.90 -0.41
N SER A 382 13.10 15.60 -0.11
CA SER A 382 13.59 14.55 -1.01
C SER A 382 12.48 13.52 -1.25
N VAL A 383 11.85 13.63 -2.42
CA VAL A 383 10.56 12.98 -2.72
C VAL A 383 10.72 12.06 -3.92
N ALA A 384 10.36 10.79 -3.76
CA ALA A 384 10.22 9.85 -4.86
C ALA A 384 8.74 9.59 -5.15
N TYR A 385 8.35 9.56 -6.42
CA TYR A 385 6.97 9.31 -6.83
C TYR A 385 6.89 8.63 -8.20
N LYS A 386 5.74 8.02 -8.50
CA LYS A 386 5.48 7.37 -9.79
C LYS A 386 4.59 8.26 -10.65
N LEU A 387 4.90 8.37 -11.94
CA LEU A 387 4.17 9.20 -12.91
C LEU A 387 4.14 8.52 -14.28
N LYS A 388 2.99 8.56 -14.95
CA LYS A 388 2.85 8.36 -16.39
C LYS A 388 3.00 9.73 -17.07
N ASP A 389 3.88 9.82 -18.05
CA ASP A 389 4.20 11.03 -18.80
C ASP A 389 3.97 10.76 -20.30
N GLU A 390 2.89 11.32 -20.87
CA GLU A 390 2.53 11.09 -22.28
C GLU A 390 3.49 11.77 -23.25
N ASP A 391 4.08 12.93 -22.91
CA ASP A 391 5.08 13.58 -23.76
C ASP A 391 6.29 12.65 -23.99
N ARG A 392 6.59 11.78 -23.03
CA ARG A 392 7.61 10.73 -23.13
C ARG A 392 7.09 9.37 -23.58
N GLY A 393 5.77 9.15 -23.51
CA GLY A 393 5.16 7.84 -23.71
C GLY A 393 5.61 6.78 -22.70
N SER A 394 6.02 7.19 -21.48
CA SER A 394 6.64 6.31 -20.49
C SER A 394 5.96 6.38 -19.12
N VAL A 395 6.13 5.32 -18.33
CA VAL A 395 5.84 5.30 -16.89
C VAL A 395 7.15 5.22 -16.14
N GLY A 396 7.37 6.14 -15.20
CA GLY A 396 8.65 6.25 -14.49
C GLY A 396 8.53 6.46 -12.99
N ILE A 397 9.62 6.17 -12.29
CA ILE A 397 9.88 6.62 -10.93
C ILE A 397 10.73 7.87 -11.00
N TYR A 398 10.21 8.95 -10.43
CA TYR A 398 10.80 10.27 -10.43
C TYR A 398 11.31 10.62 -9.03
N HIS A 399 12.41 11.35 -8.97
CA HIS A 399 12.95 11.94 -7.76
C HIS A 399 12.99 13.46 -7.89
N SER A 400 12.40 14.15 -6.93
CA SER A 400 12.51 15.60 -6.80
C SER A 400 13.28 15.95 -5.53
N LYS A 401 14.15 16.97 -5.66
CA LYS A 401 14.81 17.63 -4.54
C LYS A 401 14.48 19.12 -4.63
N ASP A 402 13.93 19.66 -3.56
CA ASP A 402 13.49 21.06 -3.45
C ASP A 402 12.23 21.40 -4.26
N GLU A 403 11.85 22.68 -4.27
CA GLU A 403 10.60 23.18 -4.83
C GLU A 403 10.61 23.19 -6.37
N GLY A 404 9.51 22.73 -6.99
CA GLY A 404 9.24 22.87 -8.42
C GLY A 404 9.51 21.63 -9.27
N ASP A 405 9.27 21.78 -10.58
CA ASP A 405 9.25 20.70 -11.59
C ASP A 405 10.66 20.34 -12.11
N ASN A 406 11.60 20.11 -11.19
CA ASN A 406 12.99 19.75 -11.50
C ASN A 406 13.26 18.26 -11.29
N SER A 407 12.21 17.44 -11.39
CA SER A 407 12.27 16.01 -11.11
C SER A 407 13.17 15.28 -12.10
N LYS A 408 13.96 14.35 -11.58
CA LYS A 408 14.82 13.46 -12.35
C LYS A 408 14.21 12.07 -12.42
N ILE A 409 14.21 11.48 -13.60
CA ILE A 409 13.84 10.08 -13.77
C ILE A 409 14.94 9.21 -13.14
N ILE A 410 14.53 8.27 -12.31
CA ILE A 410 15.39 7.21 -11.75
C ILE A 410 15.36 5.98 -12.66
N VAL A 411 14.16 5.57 -13.07
CA VAL A 411 13.90 4.46 -13.97
C VAL A 411 12.57 4.66 -14.67
N GLU A 412 12.48 4.30 -15.95
CA GLU A 412 11.23 4.37 -16.72
C GLU A 412 11.08 3.19 -17.68
N THR A 413 9.86 2.94 -18.12
CA THR A 413 9.55 1.96 -19.16
C THR A 413 10.27 2.29 -20.47
N GLY A 414 10.71 1.26 -21.20
CA GLY A 414 11.51 1.40 -22.42
C GLY A 414 13.00 1.61 -22.18
N GLN A 415 13.43 1.89 -20.94
CA GLN A 415 14.86 1.93 -20.61
C GLN A 415 15.47 0.52 -20.73
N LYS A 416 16.75 0.43 -21.14
CA LYS A 416 17.49 -0.84 -21.14
C LYS A 416 17.64 -1.39 -19.72
N CYS A 417 17.16 -2.61 -19.51
CA CYS A 417 17.27 -3.31 -18.24
C CYS A 417 18.73 -3.56 -17.83
N SER A 418 19.64 -3.75 -18.81
CA SER A 418 21.09 -3.91 -18.56
C SER A 418 21.76 -2.72 -17.87
N ILE A 419 21.11 -1.55 -17.82
CA ILE A 419 21.56 -0.39 -17.04
C ILE A 419 21.31 -0.58 -15.54
N LEU A 420 20.22 -1.29 -15.20
CA LEU A 420 19.82 -1.58 -13.82
C LEU A 420 20.48 -2.86 -13.32
N ASP A 421 20.57 -3.86 -14.20
CA ASP A 421 20.99 -5.21 -13.87
C ASP A 421 21.72 -5.84 -15.05
N ALA A 422 23.00 -6.21 -14.90
CA ALA A 422 23.78 -6.79 -15.99
C ALA A 422 23.20 -8.11 -16.52
N GLU A 423 22.37 -8.80 -15.72
CA GLU A 423 21.65 -10.02 -16.12
C GLU A 423 20.32 -9.74 -16.82
N GLY A 424 19.88 -8.48 -16.90
CA GLY A 424 18.70 -8.02 -17.64
C GLY A 424 18.89 -8.04 -19.17
N VAL A 425 19.39 -9.16 -19.70
CA VAL A 425 19.62 -9.43 -21.11
C VAL A 425 18.90 -10.72 -21.52
N ALA A 426 18.43 -10.79 -22.75
CA ALA A 426 17.88 -11.98 -23.37
C ALA A 426 18.96 -13.06 -23.57
N SER A 427 18.53 -14.27 -23.93
CA SER A 427 19.38 -15.42 -24.23
C SER A 427 20.45 -15.16 -25.31
N ASP A 428 20.21 -14.20 -26.21
CA ASP A 428 21.14 -13.74 -27.25
C ASP A 428 22.11 -12.62 -26.81
N GLY A 429 22.00 -12.15 -25.56
CA GLY A 429 22.81 -11.10 -24.96
C GLY A 429 22.32 -9.67 -25.24
N VAL A 430 21.20 -9.48 -25.92
CA VAL A 430 20.58 -8.16 -26.11
C VAL A 430 19.86 -7.74 -24.83
N SER A 431 19.99 -6.46 -24.44
CA SER A 431 19.30 -5.95 -23.25
C SER A 431 17.78 -6.04 -23.41
N LEU A 432 17.12 -6.61 -22.41
CA LEU A 432 15.68 -6.47 -22.22
C LEU A 432 15.34 -4.99 -21.98
N LEU A 433 14.08 -4.63 -22.19
CA LEU A 433 13.56 -3.29 -21.87
C LEU A 433 12.74 -3.36 -20.59
N VAL A 434 12.79 -2.29 -19.80
CA VAL A 434 11.91 -2.11 -18.65
C VAL A 434 10.47 -2.04 -19.14
N GLU A 435 9.65 -3.01 -18.72
CA GLU A 435 8.22 -3.10 -19.07
C GLU A 435 7.36 -2.44 -17.99
N SER A 436 7.73 -2.61 -16.72
CA SER A 436 7.01 -2.00 -15.62
C SER A 436 7.90 -1.64 -14.43
N VAL A 437 7.50 -0.59 -13.73
CA VAL A 437 8.16 -0.10 -12.51
C VAL A 437 7.13 0.10 -11.40
N SER A 438 7.53 -0.15 -10.17
CA SER A 438 6.71 0.09 -8.98
C SER A 438 7.56 0.57 -7.81
N MET A 439 6.92 1.33 -6.94
CA MET A 439 7.42 1.70 -5.62
C MET A 439 6.24 1.70 -4.66
N GLU A 440 6.51 1.79 -3.37
CA GLU A 440 5.47 1.92 -2.36
C GLU A 440 5.82 3.02 -1.37
N ARG A 441 4.87 3.39 -0.54
CA ARG A 441 5.17 4.35 0.53
C ARG A 441 6.23 3.80 1.47
N ASP A 442 7.01 4.70 2.05
CA ASP A 442 8.15 4.39 2.91
C ASP A 442 9.26 3.59 2.21
N SER A 443 9.23 3.45 0.87
CA SER A 443 10.28 2.78 0.10
C SER A 443 11.50 3.68 -0.17
N PHE A 444 11.47 4.94 0.25
CA PHE A 444 12.59 5.87 0.18
C PHE A 444 12.97 6.32 1.58
N ARG A 445 14.08 5.86 2.14
CA ARG A 445 14.53 6.17 3.51
C ARG A 445 16.04 6.31 3.53
N ASP A 446 16.55 7.30 4.26
CA ASP A 446 17.99 7.57 4.38
C ASP A 446 18.77 7.54 3.05
N SER A 447 18.26 8.25 2.04
CA SER A 447 18.80 8.30 0.67
C SER A 447 18.75 6.98 -0.10
N ASN A 448 18.15 5.92 0.46
CA ASN A 448 17.98 4.63 -0.20
C ASN A 448 16.56 4.49 -0.72
N LEU A 449 16.43 4.34 -2.03
CA LEU A 449 15.16 4.12 -2.72
C LEU A 449 15.07 2.66 -3.15
N VAL A 450 13.98 2.01 -2.76
CA VAL A 450 13.58 0.69 -3.23
C VAL A 450 12.53 0.83 -4.32
N VAL A 451 12.78 0.19 -5.46
CA VAL A 451 11.85 0.04 -6.58
C VAL A 451 11.75 -1.42 -6.99
N SER A 452 10.63 -1.85 -7.56
CA SER A 452 10.57 -3.14 -8.27
C SER A 452 10.46 -2.87 -9.76
N VAL A 453 11.25 -3.59 -10.55
CA VAL A 453 11.31 -3.43 -12.01
C VAL A 453 11.13 -4.79 -12.65
N ALA A 454 10.29 -4.85 -13.68
CA ALA A 454 10.16 -5.99 -14.56
C ALA A 454 10.58 -5.59 -15.98
N CYS A 455 11.25 -6.51 -16.66
CA CYS A 455 11.85 -6.33 -17.96
C CYS A 455 11.46 -7.48 -18.87
N ALA A 456 11.21 -7.16 -20.14
CA ALA A 456 10.84 -8.12 -21.16
C ALA A 456 11.42 -7.70 -22.51
N ILE A 457 11.38 -8.62 -23.47
CA ILE A 457 11.66 -8.28 -24.87
C ILE A 457 10.59 -7.31 -25.36
N GLU A 458 10.99 -6.33 -26.19
CA GLU A 458 10.05 -5.50 -26.92
C GLU A 458 9.24 -6.39 -27.88
N VAL A 459 7.97 -6.66 -27.58
CA VAL A 459 7.11 -7.47 -28.45
C VAL A 459 6.75 -6.64 -29.67
N THR A 460 7.53 -6.76 -30.75
CA THR A 460 7.30 -6.00 -31.98
C THR A 460 6.27 -6.63 -32.91
N ASP A 461 5.84 -7.88 -32.70
CA ASP A 461 4.84 -8.56 -33.53
C ASP A 461 4.00 -9.59 -32.76
N VAL A 462 2.73 -9.68 -33.17
CA VAL A 462 1.62 -10.37 -32.51
C VAL A 462 1.61 -11.88 -32.82
N GLU A 463 2.63 -12.63 -32.39
CA GLU A 463 2.52 -14.09 -32.34
C GLU A 463 2.37 -14.54 -30.88
N GLU A 464 1.12 -14.60 -30.40
CA GLU A 464 0.70 -14.86 -29.01
C GLU A 464 0.97 -16.30 -28.51
N ASP A 465 1.75 -17.14 -29.19
CA ASP A 465 1.80 -18.58 -28.90
C ASP A 465 3.17 -19.18 -28.54
N GLU A 466 4.24 -18.38 -28.46
CA GLU A 466 5.51 -18.84 -27.87
C GLU A 466 5.69 -18.25 -26.47
N GLU A 467 5.92 -19.11 -25.47
CA GLU A 467 6.35 -18.67 -24.13
C GLU A 467 7.56 -17.75 -24.34
N VAL A 468 7.42 -16.45 -24.10
CA VAL A 468 8.54 -15.50 -24.21
C VAL A 468 9.52 -15.88 -23.10
N GLU A 469 10.53 -16.69 -23.45
CA GLU A 469 11.45 -17.31 -22.49
C GLU A 469 12.43 -16.31 -21.83
N ASP A 470 12.47 -15.06 -22.30
CA ASP A 470 13.39 -14.04 -21.83
C ASP A 470 12.64 -12.91 -21.08
N ASP A 471 12.26 -13.19 -19.83
CA ASP A 471 11.80 -12.20 -18.85
C ASP A 471 12.80 -12.03 -17.68
N TRP A 472 12.90 -10.81 -17.14
CA TRP A 472 13.76 -10.51 -16.00
C TRP A 472 13.05 -9.57 -15.04
N GLY A 473 13.20 -9.75 -13.73
CA GLY A 473 12.56 -8.86 -12.79
C GLY A 473 13.12 -8.99 -11.39
N GLY A 474 13.13 -7.86 -10.68
CA GLY A 474 13.77 -7.77 -9.38
C GLY A 474 13.25 -6.61 -8.53
N ILE A 475 13.66 -6.65 -7.26
CA ILE A 475 13.54 -5.52 -6.33
C ILE A 475 14.93 -4.92 -6.22
N TYR A 476 15.05 -3.63 -6.57
CA TYR A 476 16.30 -2.90 -6.66
C TYR A 476 16.37 -1.85 -5.57
N LEU A 477 17.48 -1.81 -4.86
CA LEU A 477 17.85 -0.76 -3.91
C LEU A 477 18.88 0.14 -4.57
N THR A 478 18.60 1.43 -4.67
CA THR A 478 19.57 2.41 -5.17
C THR A 478 19.74 3.55 -4.18
N ARG A 479 20.97 4.02 -4.03
CA ARG A 479 21.23 5.24 -3.27
C ARG A 479 20.98 6.43 -4.18
N VAL A 480 19.89 7.13 -3.92
CA VAL A 480 19.60 8.42 -4.54
C VAL A 480 20.33 9.46 -3.72
N CYS A 481 21.56 9.79 -4.12
CA CYS A 481 22.40 10.75 -3.40
C CYS A 481 21.60 12.01 -3.05
N PRO A 482 21.68 12.53 -1.81
CA PRO A 482 21.49 13.94 -1.63
C PRO A 482 22.63 14.59 -2.44
N PRO A 483 22.38 15.41 -3.50
CA PRO A 483 23.44 16.21 -4.05
C PRO A 483 24.03 17.03 -2.90
N LEU A 484 25.36 17.00 -2.82
CA LEU A 484 26.18 17.64 -1.81
C LEU A 484 25.62 19.03 -1.47
N THR A 485 25.44 19.28 -0.17
CA THR A 485 25.09 20.59 0.39
C THR A 485 26.01 21.69 -0.10
#